data_AF-Q4SX13-F1
#
_entry.id   AF-Q4SX13-F1
#
_cell.length_a   1.000
_cell.length_b   1.000
_cell.length_c   1.000
_cell.angle_alpha   90.00
_cell.angle_beta   90.00
_cell.angle_gamma   90.00
#
_symmetry.space_group_name_H-M   'P 1'
#
loop_
_entity.id
_entity.type
_entity.pdbx_description
1 polymer ?
#
loop_
_entity_poly.entity_id
_entity_poly.type
_entity_poly.pdbx_seq_one_letter_code
_entity_poly.pdbx_strand_id
1 'polypeptide(L)'
;GGVGIAATQLCQTVPDVTIFGTASASKHETIAQGGVTHPVDYRTRDYVEEIRKISPNGVDIVLDPLGGLDTQKGFSLLKPLGTLIIFGK
;
A
#
# COMPACT_ATOMS: atom_id res chain seq x y z
N GLY A 1 -3.78 2.95 9.76
CA GLY A 1 -4.01 2.47 11.15
C GLY A 1 -2.67 2.37 11.86
N GLY A 2 -2.63 1.94 13.12
CA GLY A 2 -1.37 1.86 13.90
C GLY A 2 -0.27 1.06 13.21
N VAL A 3 -0.58 -0.16 12.75
CA VAL A 3 0.38 -1.00 12.00
C VAL A 3 0.89 -0.32 10.73
N GLY A 4 -0.01 0.30 9.95
CA GLY A 4 0.39 1.00 8.72
C GLY A 4 1.32 2.21 8.98
N ILE A 5 1.14 2.92 10.09
CA ILE A 5 2.03 4.02 10.49
C ILE A 5 3.42 3.45 10.84
N ALA A 6 3.47 2.40 11.67
CA ALA A 6 4.73 1.76 12.03
C ALA A 6 5.46 1.18 10.80
N ALA A 7 4.74 0.53 9.89
CA ALA A 7 5.30 0.02 8.63
C ALA A 7 5.88 1.15 7.77
N THR A 8 5.17 2.28 7.66
CA THR A 8 5.66 3.46 6.92
C THR A 8 6.96 3.99 7.52
N GLN A 9 7.02 4.13 8.85
CA GLN A 9 8.22 4.57 9.56
C GLN A 9 9.40 3.62 9.36
N LEU A 10 9.16 2.30 9.37
CA LEU A 10 10.20 1.31 9.08
C LEU A 10 10.69 1.41 7.63
N CYS A 11 9.78 1.56 6.66
CA CYS A 11 10.15 1.75 5.25
C CYS A 11 11.04 2.98 5.05
N GLN A 12 10.81 4.08 5.79
CA GLN A 12 11.65 5.28 5.72
C GLN A 12 13.08 5.07 6.23
N THR A 13 13.37 3.99 6.96
CA THR A 13 14.75 3.65 7.38
C THR A 13 15.57 3.01 6.26
N VAL A 14 14.93 2.63 5.15
CA VAL A 14 15.55 2.01 3.99
C VAL A 14 15.58 3.03 2.84
N PRO A 15 16.72 3.22 2.16
CA PRO A 15 16.78 4.16 1.03
C PRO A 15 15.89 3.73 -0.13
N ASP A 16 15.38 4.73 -0.85
CA ASP A 16 14.67 4.59 -2.13
C ASP A 16 13.41 3.68 -2.11
N VAL A 17 12.76 3.55 -0.95
CA VAL A 17 11.48 2.85 -0.83
C VAL A 17 10.31 3.76 -1.22
N THR A 18 9.53 3.35 -2.22
CA THR A 18 8.27 3.99 -2.59
C THR A 18 7.11 3.35 -1.84
N ILE A 19 6.31 4.16 -1.14
CA ILE A 19 5.22 3.67 -0.28
C ILE A 19 3.87 4.08 -0.87
N PHE A 20 3.06 3.08 -1.23
CA PHE A 20 1.65 3.26 -1.56
C PHE A 20 0.80 3.00 -0.32
N GLY A 21 -0.01 3.97 0.10
CA GLY A 21 -0.82 3.87 1.31
C GLY A 21 -2.30 4.07 1.02
N THR A 22 -3.13 3.08 1.32
CA THR A 22 -4.59 3.18 1.14
C THR A 22 -5.27 3.73 2.39
N ALA A 23 -5.94 4.88 2.27
CA ALA A 23 -6.73 5.48 3.34
C ALA A 23 -7.85 6.35 2.76
N SER A 24 -8.88 6.68 3.54
CA SER A 24 -9.88 7.66 3.12
C SER A 24 -9.24 9.00 2.78
N ALA A 25 -9.75 9.72 1.77
CA ALA A 25 -9.20 11.00 1.32
C ALA A 25 -8.91 12.01 2.46
N SER A 26 -9.78 12.07 3.47
CA SER A 26 -9.60 12.94 4.65
C SER A 26 -8.33 12.67 5.48
N LYS A 27 -7.67 11.54 5.28
CA LYS A 27 -6.43 11.15 5.97
C LYS A 27 -5.18 11.27 5.10
N HIS A 28 -5.33 11.64 3.82
CA HIS A 28 -4.22 11.65 2.85
C HIS A 28 -3.11 12.60 3.25
N GLU A 29 -3.44 13.82 3.67
CA GLU A 29 -2.45 14.78 4.15
C GLU A 29 -1.67 14.22 5.34
N THR A 30 -2.36 13.62 6.31
CA THR A 30 -1.72 13.03 7.50
C THR A 30 -0.78 11.88 7.13
N ILE A 31 -1.19 10.97 6.25
CA ILE A 31 -0.33 9.83 5.88
C ILE A 31 0.82 10.24 4.96
N ALA A 32 0.63 11.27 4.13
CA ALA A 32 1.71 11.84 3.32
C ALA A 32 2.79 12.48 4.19
N GLN A 33 2.39 13.30 5.18
CA GLN A 33 3.31 13.85 6.19
C GLN A 33 4.01 12.74 6.98
N GLY A 34 3.33 11.61 7.20
CA GLY A 34 3.88 10.42 7.86
C GLY A 34 4.82 9.57 7.00
N GLY A 35 5.06 9.93 5.74
CA GLY A 35 6.03 9.25 4.86
C GLY A 35 5.43 8.45 3.70
N VAL A 36 4.11 8.37 3.57
CA VAL A 36 3.51 7.71 2.40
C VAL A 36 3.78 8.52 1.15
N THR A 37 4.42 7.91 0.15
CA THR A 37 4.76 8.56 -1.13
C THR A 37 3.52 8.80 -1.98
N HIS A 38 2.60 7.82 -2.03
CA HIS A 38 1.40 7.86 -2.84
C HIS A 38 0.16 7.43 -2.03
N PRO A 39 -0.55 8.41 -1.42
CA PRO A 39 -1.85 8.18 -0.81
C PRO A 39 -2.90 7.78 -1.86
N VAL A 40 -3.68 6.73 -1.59
CA VAL A 40 -4.76 6.26 -2.47
C VAL A 40 -6.07 6.17 -1.68
N ASP A 41 -7.14 6.76 -2.22
CA ASP A 41 -8.48 6.65 -1.63
C ASP A 41 -9.20 5.41 -2.11
N TYR A 42 -9.10 4.33 -1.33
CA TYR A 42 -9.72 3.04 -1.63
C TYR A 42 -11.26 3.09 -1.66
N ARG A 43 -11.89 4.15 -1.12
CA ARG A 43 -13.35 4.27 -1.06
C ARG A 43 -13.97 4.79 -2.34
N THR A 44 -13.18 5.51 -3.14
CA THR A 44 -13.66 6.19 -4.34
C THR A 44 -13.01 5.66 -5.62
N ARG A 45 -11.87 4.98 -5.50
CA ARG A 45 -11.11 4.43 -6.64
C ARG A 45 -10.63 3.02 -6.36
N ASP A 46 -10.46 2.23 -7.42
CA ASP A 46 -9.77 0.94 -7.30
C ASP A 46 -8.26 1.20 -7.12
N TYR A 47 -7.72 0.79 -5.97
CA TYR A 47 -6.32 1.03 -5.66
C TYR A 47 -5.36 0.27 -6.56
N VAL A 48 -5.76 -0.86 -7.15
CA VAL A 48 -4.92 -1.64 -8.08
C VAL A 48 -4.64 -0.81 -9.32
N GLU A 49 -5.67 -0.17 -9.88
CA GLU A 49 -5.53 0.68 -11.05
C GLU A 49 -4.70 1.94 -10.75
N GLU A 50 -4.95 2.58 -9.62
CA GLU A 50 -4.21 3.79 -9.22
C GLU A 50 -2.72 3.49 -9.01
N ILE A 51 -2.38 2.36 -8.38
CA ILE A 51 -0.99 1.93 -8.22
C ILE A 51 -0.35 1.67 -9.58
N ARG A 52 -1.04 0.98 -10.50
CA ARG A 52 -0.51 0.67 -11.84
C ARG A 52 -0.26 1.90 -12.72
N LYS A 53 -0.96 3.02 -12.49
CA LYS A 53 -0.66 4.28 -13.20
C LYS A 53 0.74 4.81 -12.88
N ILE A 54 1.25 4.52 -11.69
CA ILE A 54 2.55 5.01 -11.19
C ILE A 54 3.61 3.91 -11.30
N SER A 55 3.25 2.68 -10.95
CA SER A 55 4.10 1.49 -11.06
C SER A 55 3.40 0.41 -11.90
N PRO A 56 3.50 0.47 -13.24
CA PRO A 56 2.78 -0.43 -14.15
C PRO A 56 3.04 -1.92 -13.90
N ASN A 57 4.25 -2.24 -13.45
CA ASN A 57 4.69 -3.60 -13.14
C ASN A 57 4.24 -4.09 -11.75
N GLY A 58 3.58 -3.25 -10.94
CA GLY A 58 3.12 -3.61 -9.60
C GLY A 58 4.07 -3.19 -8.49
N VAL A 59 4.06 -3.91 -7.37
CA VAL A 59 4.86 -3.63 -6.16
C VAL A 59 5.63 -4.86 -5.71
N ASP A 60 6.69 -4.63 -4.94
CA ASP A 60 7.56 -5.70 -4.43
C ASP A 60 6.98 -6.37 -3.18
N ILE A 61 6.26 -5.61 -2.34
CA ILE A 61 5.66 -6.11 -1.10
C ILE A 61 4.23 -5.56 -0.97
N VAL A 62 3.29 -6.43 -0.60
CA VAL A 62 1.94 -6.05 -0.18
C VAL A 62 1.72 -6.49 1.26
N LEU A 63 1.27 -5.54 2.08
CA LEU A 63 0.86 -5.76 3.46
C LEU A 63 -0.67 -5.77 3.52
N ASP A 64 -1.28 -6.94 3.75
CA ASP A 64 -2.73 -7.15 3.75
C ASP A 64 -3.29 -7.37 5.16
N PRO A 65 -3.88 -6.33 5.78
CA PRO A 65 -4.63 -6.45 7.03
C PRO A 65 -6.12 -6.75 6.82
N LEU A 66 -6.62 -6.89 5.59
CA LEU A 66 -8.04 -7.01 5.28
C LEU A 66 -8.45 -8.45 4.94
N GLY A 67 -7.60 -9.18 4.23
CA GLY A 67 -7.92 -10.55 3.81
C GLY A 67 -8.97 -10.64 2.70
N GLY A 68 -9.51 -11.85 2.50
CA GLY A 68 -10.63 -12.08 1.59
C GLY A 68 -10.35 -11.70 0.13
N LEU A 69 -11.20 -10.84 -0.44
CA LEU A 69 -11.05 -10.37 -1.82
C LEU A 69 -9.83 -9.46 -2.01
N ASP A 70 -9.42 -8.74 -0.96
CA ASP A 70 -8.25 -7.86 -1.03
C ASP A 70 -6.94 -8.64 -1.13
N THR A 71 -6.89 -9.86 -0.57
CA THR A 71 -5.75 -10.78 -0.77
C THR A 71 -5.53 -11.08 -2.25
N GLN A 72 -6.59 -11.32 -3.02
CA GLN A 72 -6.47 -11.60 -4.45
C GLN A 72 -6.02 -10.37 -5.24
N LYS A 73 -6.58 -9.20 -4.92
CA LYS A 73 -6.17 -7.92 -5.51
C LYS A 73 -4.71 -7.61 -5.20
N GLY A 74 -4.30 -7.72 -3.94
CA GLY A 74 -2.92 -7.57 -3.50
C GLY A 74 -1.96 -8.54 -4.19
N PHE A 75 -2.32 -9.80 -4.31
CA PHE A 75 -1.52 -10.79 -5.03
C PHE A 75 -1.32 -10.41 -6.51
N SER A 76 -2.38 -9.93 -7.18
CA SER A 76 -2.32 -9.49 -8.58
C SER A 76 -1.44 -8.25 -8.81
N LEU A 77 -1.10 -7.51 -7.75
CA LEU A 77 -0.22 -6.35 -7.78
C LEU A 77 1.25 -6.71 -7.63
N LEU A 78 1.60 -7.96 -7.33
CA LEU A 78 3.00 -8.32 -7.11
C LEU A 78 3.79 -8.37 -8.42
N LYS A 79 4.99 -7.78 -8.38
CA LYS A 79 6.05 -8.05 -9.35
C LYS A 79 6.53 -9.52 -9.23
N PRO A 80 7.25 -10.06 -10.23
CA PRO A 80 7.99 -11.30 -10.04
C PRO A 80 8.86 -11.24 -8.77
N LEU A 81 8.85 -12.32 -7.97
CA LEU A 81 9.50 -12.41 -6.65
C LEU A 81 8.92 -11.49 -5.55
N GLY A 82 7.79 -10.83 -5.82
CA GLY A 82 7.10 -10.04 -4.82
C GLY A 82 6.49 -10.90 -3.70
N THR A 83 6.29 -10.30 -2.54
CA THR A 83 5.75 -11.00 -1.35
C THR A 83 4.44 -10.37 -0.88
N LEU A 84 3.42 -11.21 -0.69
CA LEU A 84 2.18 -10.83 -0.01
C LEU A 84 2.21 -11.34 1.44
N ILE A 85 2.07 -10.43 2.39
CA ILE A 85 2.05 -10.72 3.83
C ILE A 85 0.65 -10.42 4.35
N ILE A 86 -0.08 -11.47 4.74
CA ILE A 86 -1.43 -11.38 5.29
C ILE A 86 -1.32 -11.48 6.81
N PHE A 87 -1.85 -10.48 7.52
CA PHE A 87 -1.77 -10.42 8.99
C PHE A 87 -3.06 -9.90 9.65
N GLY A 88 -4.13 -9.77 8.86
CA GLY A 88 -5.47 -9.43 9.33
C GLY A 88 -6.48 -10.55 9.10
N LYS A 89 -7.75 -10.23 9.27
CA LYS A 89 -8.86 -11.19 9.21
C LYS A 89 -9.99 -10.67 8.34
#